data_AF-A0A8J7GLL8-F1
#
_entry.id   AF-A0A8J7GLL8-F1
#
_cell.length_a   1.000
_cell.length_b   1.000
_cell.length_c   1.000
_cell.angle_alpha   90.00
_cell.angle_beta   90.00
_cell.angle_gamma   90.00
#
_symmetry.space_group_name_H-M   'P 1'
#
loop_
_entity.id
_entity.type
_entity.pdbx_description
1 polymer ?
#
loop_
_entity_poly.entity_id
_entity_poly.type
_entity_poly.pdbx_seq_one_letter_code
_entity_poly.pdbx_strand_id
1 'polypeptide(L)'
;MARRARLDAELVRRGLARSREHAAELVAAGRVEVRGGTATKPATSVDPADAIRVLEGGGVEYASRGGHKLAGALAAFPALTVEGKRCLDAGASTGGFTDVLLRAGAARVVAVDVGYGQLVWALRTDDRVQVHDRTNVRTLTPEDIGGQVDLTVADLSFISLRLVLPALAACTLPDGDLVPMVKPQFEVGKDRVGTGGVVRDPKLHAEVVLDVAASAAELGLGVAGVGRSPLPGPSGNIEFFLWLRRGAPPVDPAEVARVVGLAGASPADGVVDLAAGESAGHAGPVGSAGAGGGESDVEDGES
;
A
#
# COMPACT_ATOMS: atom_id res chain seq x y z
N MET A 1 -2.62 -14.63 45.73
CA MET A 1 -1.93 -13.76 44.75
C MET A 1 -2.91 -13.43 43.65
N ALA A 2 -3.13 -12.15 43.34
CA ALA A 2 -3.99 -11.78 42.22
C ALA A 2 -3.40 -12.33 40.92
N ARG A 3 -4.25 -12.90 40.06
CA ARG A 3 -3.81 -13.46 38.77
C ARG A 3 -3.31 -12.30 37.90
N ARG A 4 -2.03 -12.28 37.58
CA ARG A 4 -1.47 -11.28 36.66
C ARG A 4 -2.16 -11.37 35.30
N ALA A 5 -2.48 -10.22 34.74
CA ALA A 5 -3.13 -10.07 33.44
C ALA A 5 -2.14 -9.50 32.42
N ARG A 6 -2.48 -9.61 31.12
CA ARG A 6 -1.77 -8.88 30.08
C ARG A 6 -2.24 -7.42 30.07
N LEU A 7 -1.32 -6.48 29.87
CA LEU A 7 -1.60 -5.05 29.85
C LEU A 7 -2.71 -4.69 28.84
N ASP A 8 -2.69 -5.26 27.65
CA ASP A 8 -3.73 -5.04 26.63
C ASP A 8 -5.15 -5.42 27.13
N ALA A 9 -5.28 -6.57 27.77
CA ALA A 9 -6.54 -7.05 28.36
C ALA A 9 -6.94 -6.19 29.58
N GLU A 10 -5.97 -5.78 30.40
CA GLU A 10 -6.22 -4.97 31.59
C GLU A 10 -6.66 -3.54 31.24
N LEU A 11 -6.10 -2.94 30.19
CA LEU A 11 -6.53 -1.63 29.68
C LEU A 11 -7.99 -1.67 29.22
N VAL A 12 -8.41 -2.72 28.51
CA VAL A 12 -9.80 -2.91 28.09
C VAL A 12 -10.70 -3.13 29.31
N ARG A 13 -10.29 -4.01 30.24
CA ARG A 13 -11.04 -4.30 31.47
C ARG A 13 -11.31 -3.05 32.32
N ARG A 14 -10.35 -2.11 32.35
CA ARG A 14 -10.47 -0.83 33.06
C ARG A 14 -11.19 0.27 32.26
N GLY A 15 -11.62 0.00 31.03
CA GLY A 15 -12.23 1.01 30.16
C GLY A 15 -11.25 2.06 29.64
N LEU A 16 -9.94 1.84 29.80
CA LEU A 16 -8.87 2.73 29.34
C LEU A 16 -8.56 2.54 27.84
N ALA A 17 -9.04 1.43 27.26
CA ALA A 17 -8.99 1.15 25.83
C ALA A 17 -10.31 0.52 25.37
N ARG A 18 -10.70 0.80 24.12
CA ARG A 18 -11.97 0.32 23.53
C ARG A 18 -11.92 -1.14 23.04
N SER A 19 -10.73 -1.63 22.72
CA SER A 19 -10.46 -3.01 22.28
C SER A 19 -9.01 -3.38 22.60
N ARG A 20 -8.64 -4.66 22.47
CA ARG A 20 -7.25 -5.10 22.70
C ARG A 20 -6.31 -4.53 21.63
N GLU A 21 -6.81 -4.37 20.41
CA GLU A 21 -6.13 -3.71 19.30
C GLU A 21 -5.87 -2.24 19.66
N HIS A 22 -6.89 -1.50 20.11
CA HIS A 22 -6.72 -0.11 20.55
C HIS A 22 -5.76 -0.01 21.75
N ALA A 23 -5.79 -0.96 22.69
CA ALA A 23 -4.83 -1.02 23.77
C ALA A 23 -3.39 -1.22 23.27
N ALA A 24 -3.19 -2.09 22.27
CA ALA A 24 -1.90 -2.28 21.63
C ALA A 24 -1.43 -1.03 20.86
N GLU A 25 -2.34 -0.28 20.25
CA GLU A 25 -2.06 1.00 19.60
C GLU A 25 -1.58 2.05 20.61
N LEU A 26 -2.27 2.20 21.75
CA LEU A 26 -1.86 3.12 22.81
C LEU A 26 -0.47 2.80 23.36
N VAL A 27 -0.17 1.51 23.55
CA VAL A 27 1.16 1.05 24.01
C VAL A 27 2.22 1.34 22.94
N ALA A 28 1.94 1.03 21.67
CA ALA A 28 2.87 1.30 20.57
C ALA A 28 3.13 2.81 20.36
N ALA A 29 2.15 3.65 20.67
CA ALA A 29 2.27 5.11 20.66
C ALA A 29 3.01 5.68 21.87
N GLY A 30 3.47 4.84 22.81
CA GLY A 30 4.11 5.30 24.05
C GLY A 30 3.16 6.02 25.00
N ARG A 31 1.85 5.82 24.85
CA ARG A 31 0.81 6.53 25.60
C ARG A 31 0.33 5.78 26.83
N VAL A 32 0.89 4.62 27.14
CA VAL A 32 0.51 3.86 28.33
C VAL A 32 1.66 3.87 29.31
N GLU A 33 1.41 4.35 30.52
CA GLU A 33 2.33 4.23 31.65
C GLU A 33 1.85 3.16 32.60
N VAL A 34 2.78 2.31 33.04
CA VAL A 34 2.56 1.27 34.05
C VAL A 34 3.60 1.45 35.14
N ARG A 35 3.16 1.61 36.39
CA ARG A 35 4.04 1.90 37.55
C ARG A 35 4.95 3.12 37.33
N GLY A 36 4.48 4.13 36.60
CA GLY A 36 5.24 5.37 36.33
C GLY A 36 6.29 5.26 35.22
N GLY A 37 6.32 4.16 34.45
CA GLY A 37 7.16 4.03 33.25
C GLY A 37 6.35 3.72 32.01
N THR A 38 6.80 4.23 30.85
CA THR A 38 6.14 3.97 29.56
C THR A 38 6.21 2.48 29.19
N ALA A 39 5.05 1.87 29.02
CA ALA A 39 4.94 0.51 28.52
C ALA A 39 5.25 0.47 27.03
N THR A 40 6.04 -0.52 26.61
CA THR A 40 6.44 -0.71 25.20
C THR A 40 5.88 -1.99 24.58
N LYS A 41 5.30 -2.87 25.40
CA LYS A 41 4.78 -4.17 24.97
C LYS A 41 3.34 -4.37 25.47
N PRO A 42 2.36 -4.61 24.58
CA PRO A 42 0.96 -4.84 24.98
C PRO A 42 0.78 -6.10 25.84
N ALA A 43 1.67 -7.09 25.66
CA ALA A 43 1.67 -8.33 26.43
C ALA A 43 2.35 -8.22 27.82
N THR A 44 2.78 -7.02 28.24
CA THR A 44 3.42 -6.82 29.54
C THR A 44 2.54 -7.37 30.66
N SER A 45 3.13 -8.16 31.55
CA SER A 45 2.41 -8.75 32.68
C SER A 45 2.19 -7.70 33.77
N VAL A 46 0.93 -7.45 34.13
CA VAL A 46 0.52 -6.47 35.12
C VAL A 46 -0.34 -7.10 36.21
N ASP A 47 -0.19 -6.60 37.43
CA ASP A 47 -1.09 -6.88 38.53
C ASP A 47 -2.34 -5.98 38.40
N PRO A 48 -3.55 -6.47 38.68
CA PRO A 48 -4.75 -5.64 38.71
C PRO A 48 -4.67 -4.42 39.64
N ALA A 49 -3.79 -4.43 40.65
CA ALA A 49 -3.54 -3.29 41.53
C ALA A 49 -2.54 -2.26 40.96
N ASP A 50 -1.85 -2.56 39.85
CA ASP A 50 -0.85 -1.66 39.30
C ASP A 50 -1.47 -0.33 38.87
N ALA A 51 -0.78 0.77 39.14
CA ALA A 51 -1.09 2.07 38.56
C ALA A 51 -0.86 2.00 37.04
N ILE A 52 -1.93 2.17 36.28
CA ILE A 52 -1.93 2.23 34.82
C ILE A 52 -2.57 3.54 34.42
N ARG A 53 -1.87 4.33 33.61
CA ARG A 53 -2.36 5.60 33.09
C ARG A 53 -2.26 5.59 31.57
N VAL A 54 -3.30 6.05 30.90
CA VAL A 54 -3.22 6.41 29.48
C VAL A 54 -3.01 7.91 29.41
N LEU A 55 -1.92 8.32 28.76
CA LEU A 55 -1.63 9.71 28.49
C LEU A 55 -2.61 10.20 27.40
N GLU A 56 -3.34 11.27 27.71
CA GLU A 56 -4.13 11.97 26.70
C GLU A 56 -3.17 12.62 25.71
N GLY A 57 -3.26 12.21 24.44
CA GLY A 57 -2.49 12.83 23.37
C GLY A 57 -3.17 14.14 22.98
N GLY A 58 -2.44 15.26 22.98
CA GLY A 58 -2.94 16.55 22.51
C GLY A 58 -3.13 16.64 20.99
N GLY A 59 -3.33 15.51 20.30
CA GLY A 59 -3.50 15.40 18.86
C GLY A 59 -4.87 14.86 18.48
N VAL A 60 -5.23 15.00 17.20
CA VAL A 60 -6.48 14.49 16.66
C VAL A 60 -6.46 12.96 16.69
N GLU A 61 -7.24 12.35 17.57
CA GLU A 61 -7.41 10.89 17.62
C GLU A 61 -8.44 10.46 16.57
N TYR A 62 -8.04 9.55 15.69
CA TYR A 62 -8.93 8.88 14.72
C TYR A 62 -9.40 7.53 15.25
N ALA A 63 -10.39 6.94 14.59
CA ALA A 63 -10.92 5.62 14.95
C ALA A 63 -9.85 4.50 15.03
N SER A 64 -8.75 4.64 14.28
CA SER A 64 -7.56 3.77 14.35
C SER A 64 -6.29 4.48 13.87
N ARG A 65 -5.13 3.81 14.02
CA ARG A 65 -3.85 4.26 13.45
C ARG A 65 -3.91 4.52 11.95
N GLY A 66 -4.79 3.83 11.22
CA GLY A 66 -5.02 4.05 9.79
C GLY A 66 -5.37 5.51 9.49
N GLY A 67 -6.16 6.16 10.34
CA GLY A 67 -6.56 7.55 10.12
C GLY A 67 -5.38 8.51 10.01
N HIS A 68 -4.35 8.35 10.85
CA HIS A 68 -3.14 9.17 10.73
C HIS A 68 -2.37 8.96 9.42
N LYS A 69 -2.49 7.77 8.80
CA LYS A 69 -1.87 7.50 7.49
C LYS A 69 -2.56 8.29 6.39
N LEU A 70 -3.89 8.19 6.28
CA LEU A 70 -4.65 8.92 5.27
C LEU A 70 -4.57 10.44 5.50
N ALA A 71 -4.65 10.91 6.74
CA ALA A 71 -4.46 12.33 7.05
C ALA A 71 -3.10 12.85 6.57
N GLY A 72 -2.03 12.05 6.73
CA GLY A 72 -0.71 12.37 6.19
C GLY A 72 -0.68 12.38 4.66
N ALA A 73 -1.38 11.46 4.00
CA ALA A 73 -1.49 11.43 2.54
C ALA A 73 -2.23 12.66 2.00
N LEU A 74 -3.37 13.04 2.59
CA LEU A 74 -4.10 14.25 2.21
C LEU A 74 -3.26 15.52 2.40
N ALA A 75 -2.46 15.60 3.47
CA ALA A 75 -1.53 16.70 3.68
C ALA A 75 -0.40 16.73 2.66
N ALA A 76 0.07 15.56 2.20
CA ALA A 76 1.10 15.45 1.16
C ALA A 76 0.57 15.76 -0.24
N PHE A 77 -0.74 15.64 -0.47
CA PHE A 77 -1.41 15.89 -1.74
C PHE A 77 -2.37 17.09 -1.62
N PRO A 78 -1.86 18.33 -1.49
CA PRO A 78 -2.71 19.49 -1.19
C PRO A 78 -3.73 19.84 -2.28
N ALA A 79 -3.53 19.33 -3.51
CA ALA A 79 -4.46 19.50 -4.62
C ALA A 79 -5.59 18.44 -4.63
N LEU A 80 -5.51 17.41 -3.79
CA LEU A 80 -6.55 16.41 -3.61
C LEU A 80 -7.60 16.94 -2.61
N THR A 81 -8.86 16.98 -3.04
CA THR A 81 -9.97 17.51 -2.23
C THR A 81 -10.93 16.39 -1.82
N VAL A 82 -11.51 16.51 -0.62
CA VAL A 82 -12.50 15.57 -0.03
C VAL A 82 -13.86 16.24 0.20
N GLU A 83 -13.86 17.55 0.50
CA GLU A 83 -15.07 18.31 0.81
C GLU A 83 -16.17 18.12 -0.24
N GLY A 84 -17.38 17.80 0.21
CA GLY A 84 -18.56 17.59 -0.63
C GLY A 84 -18.56 16.31 -1.47
N LYS A 85 -17.47 15.53 -1.48
CA LYS A 85 -17.35 14.32 -2.31
C LYS A 85 -18.07 13.13 -1.71
N ARG A 86 -18.50 12.23 -2.59
CA ARG A 86 -18.83 10.85 -2.26
C ARG A 86 -17.57 10.01 -2.33
N CYS A 87 -17.25 9.30 -1.26
CA CYS A 87 -16.00 8.55 -1.13
C CYS A 87 -16.24 7.05 -0.97
N LEU A 88 -15.32 6.23 -1.46
CA LEU A 88 -15.19 4.80 -1.17
C LEU A 88 -13.99 4.59 -0.24
N ASP A 89 -14.21 3.96 0.91
CA ASP A 89 -13.17 3.43 1.79
C ASP A 89 -13.09 1.90 1.61
N ALA A 90 -12.15 1.47 0.77
CA ALA A 90 -11.92 0.06 0.44
C ALA A 90 -10.96 -0.59 1.44
N GLY A 91 -11.50 -1.42 2.34
CA GLY A 91 -10.78 -1.97 3.50
C GLY A 91 -10.97 -1.14 4.76
N ALA A 92 -12.20 -0.69 5.03
CA ALA A 92 -12.50 0.28 6.07
C ALA A 92 -12.09 -0.18 7.48
N SER A 93 -12.10 -1.50 7.74
CA SER A 93 -11.79 -2.13 9.01
C SER A 93 -12.48 -1.44 10.19
N THR A 94 -11.72 -0.90 11.16
CA THR A 94 -12.25 -0.16 12.31
C THR A 94 -12.73 1.26 11.97
N GLY A 95 -12.43 1.77 10.76
CA GLY A 95 -12.93 3.03 10.23
C GLY A 95 -11.95 4.20 10.26
N GLY A 96 -10.64 3.95 10.35
CA GLY A 96 -9.65 5.02 10.41
C GLY A 96 -9.71 5.96 9.22
N PHE A 97 -9.83 5.43 8.00
CA PHE A 97 -9.91 6.22 6.77
C PHE A 97 -11.30 6.89 6.64
N THR A 98 -12.38 6.15 6.89
CA THR A 98 -13.75 6.68 6.98
C THR A 98 -13.82 7.91 7.90
N ASP A 99 -13.25 7.85 9.10
CA ASP A 99 -13.24 8.97 10.06
C ASP A 99 -12.52 10.21 9.49
N VAL A 100 -11.37 10.02 8.85
CA VAL A 100 -10.63 11.10 8.19
C VAL A 100 -11.46 11.74 7.07
N LEU A 101 -12.09 10.92 6.22
CA LEU A 101 -12.92 11.41 5.12
C LEU A 101 -14.10 12.26 5.63
N LEU A 102 -14.80 11.79 6.66
CA LEU A 102 -15.93 12.51 7.25
C LEU A 102 -15.51 13.84 7.88
N ARG A 103 -14.34 13.88 8.55
CA ARG A 103 -13.78 15.11 9.14
C ARG A 103 -13.25 16.08 8.08
N ALA A 104 -12.81 15.56 6.93
CA ALA A 104 -12.39 16.32 5.77
C ALA A 104 -13.56 16.76 4.86
N GLY A 105 -14.81 16.57 5.31
CA GLY A 105 -15.99 17.12 4.65
C GLY A 105 -16.65 16.22 3.61
N ALA A 106 -16.35 14.92 3.59
CA ALA A 106 -17.05 14.00 2.69
C ALA A 106 -18.58 14.07 2.90
N ALA A 107 -19.33 14.21 1.81
CA ALA A 107 -20.79 14.22 1.84
C ALA A 107 -21.37 12.84 2.15
N ARG A 108 -20.68 11.79 1.66
CA ARG A 108 -21.01 10.38 1.85
C ARG A 108 -19.73 9.54 1.83
N VAL A 109 -19.69 8.48 2.65
CA VAL A 109 -18.62 7.48 2.62
C VAL A 109 -19.22 6.08 2.53
N VAL A 110 -18.86 5.34 1.48
CA VAL A 110 -19.15 3.91 1.36
C VAL A 110 -17.98 3.16 1.99
N ALA A 111 -18.20 2.53 3.13
CA ALA A 111 -17.19 1.78 3.86
C ALA A 111 -17.32 0.28 3.53
N VAL A 112 -16.35 -0.27 2.80
CA VAL A 112 -16.35 -1.67 2.34
C VAL A 112 -15.31 -2.46 3.12
N ASP A 113 -15.68 -3.61 3.68
CA ASP A 113 -14.75 -4.53 4.33
C ASP A 113 -15.14 -5.99 4.12
N VAL A 114 -14.14 -6.87 4.08
CA VAL A 114 -14.34 -8.33 3.98
C VAL A 114 -14.75 -8.95 5.33
N GLY A 115 -14.41 -8.28 6.43
CA GLY A 115 -14.84 -8.61 7.77
C GLY A 115 -16.30 -8.26 8.03
N TYR A 116 -16.76 -8.55 9.24
CA TYR A 116 -18.10 -8.23 9.69
C TYR A 116 -18.05 -7.46 11.01
N GLY A 117 -18.78 -6.35 11.10
CA GLY A 117 -18.93 -5.64 12.37
C GLY A 117 -17.67 -4.93 12.88
N GLN A 118 -16.69 -4.66 12.02
CA GLN A 118 -15.41 -4.08 12.45
C GLN A 118 -15.48 -2.58 12.70
N LEU A 119 -16.27 -1.86 11.89
CA LEU A 119 -16.42 -0.41 11.96
C LEU A 119 -16.94 0.03 13.34
N VAL A 120 -16.27 1.00 13.97
CA VAL A 120 -16.67 1.49 15.29
C VAL A 120 -18.07 2.09 15.26
N TRP A 121 -18.83 1.90 16.35
CA TRP A 121 -20.26 2.23 16.41
C TRP A 121 -20.58 3.65 15.93
N ALA A 122 -19.82 4.65 16.40
CA ALA A 122 -20.03 6.05 16.03
C ALA A 122 -19.98 6.31 14.52
N LEU A 123 -19.10 5.61 13.79
CA LEU A 123 -19.02 5.73 12.33
C LEU A 123 -20.10 4.90 11.64
N ARG A 124 -20.39 3.71 12.16
CA ARG A 124 -21.44 2.82 11.62
C ARG A 124 -22.83 3.47 11.66
N THR A 125 -23.08 4.34 12.64
CA THR A 125 -24.37 5.04 12.80
C THR A 125 -24.38 6.47 12.26
N ASP A 126 -23.31 6.94 11.62
CA ASP A 126 -23.32 8.26 10.97
C ASP A 126 -24.15 8.17 9.68
N ASP A 127 -25.13 9.06 9.51
CA ASP A 127 -26.05 9.08 8.35
C ASP A 127 -25.33 9.27 7.00
N ARG A 128 -24.06 9.70 7.01
CA ARG A 128 -23.24 9.84 5.81
C ARG A 128 -22.53 8.54 5.45
N VAL A 129 -22.54 7.52 6.31
CA VAL A 129 -21.79 6.27 6.12
C VAL A 129 -22.69 5.13 5.66
N GLN A 130 -22.32 4.50 4.55
CA GLN A 130 -22.96 3.30 4.05
C GLN A 130 -22.02 2.11 4.23
N VAL A 131 -22.41 1.11 5.03
CA VAL A 131 -21.55 -0.01 5.39
C VAL A 131 -21.82 -1.24 4.52
N HIS A 132 -20.76 -1.79 3.93
CA HIS A 132 -20.75 -3.03 3.17
C HIS A 132 -19.78 -4.03 3.82
N ASP A 133 -20.29 -4.75 4.83
CA ASP A 133 -19.57 -5.85 5.48
C ASP A 133 -19.60 -7.11 4.60
N ARG A 134 -18.60 -7.98 4.75
CA ARG A 134 -18.45 -9.25 4.00
C ARG A 134 -18.39 -9.07 2.49
N THR A 135 -17.90 -7.92 2.04
CA THR A 135 -17.80 -7.60 0.61
C THR A 135 -16.34 -7.61 0.18
N ASN A 136 -16.04 -8.39 -0.87
CA ASN A 136 -14.70 -8.45 -1.44
C ASN A 136 -14.53 -7.37 -2.51
N VAL A 137 -13.60 -6.44 -2.27
CA VAL A 137 -13.30 -5.33 -3.19
C VAL A 137 -12.87 -5.78 -4.58
N ARG A 138 -12.32 -7.00 -4.73
CA ARG A 138 -11.89 -7.55 -6.03
C ARG A 138 -13.05 -7.72 -7.01
N THR A 139 -14.25 -7.99 -6.50
CA THR A 139 -15.45 -8.23 -7.30
C THR A 139 -16.45 -7.10 -7.16
N LEU A 140 -16.03 -5.96 -6.58
CA LEU A 140 -16.91 -4.83 -6.35
C LEU A 140 -17.28 -4.16 -7.67
N THR A 141 -18.56 -3.86 -7.82
CA THR A 141 -19.10 -3.11 -8.95
C THR A 141 -19.67 -1.77 -8.47
N PRO A 142 -19.81 -0.77 -9.37
CA PRO A 142 -20.51 0.46 -9.03
C PRO A 142 -21.92 0.21 -8.48
N GLU A 143 -22.64 -0.78 -9.03
CA GLU A 143 -24.00 -1.13 -8.61
C GLU A 143 -24.04 -1.60 -7.15
N ASP A 144 -23.06 -2.41 -6.73
CA ASP A 144 -22.98 -2.92 -5.34
C ASP A 144 -22.94 -1.79 -4.32
N ILE A 145 -22.33 -0.66 -4.69
CA ILE A 145 -22.18 0.50 -3.82
C ILE A 145 -23.18 1.61 -4.15
N GLY A 146 -24.12 1.43 -5.07
CA GLY A 146 -25.12 2.45 -5.41
C GLY A 146 -24.60 3.58 -6.32
N GLY A 147 -23.67 3.28 -7.22
CA GLY A 147 -23.09 4.18 -8.21
C GLY A 147 -21.61 4.46 -7.98
N GLN A 148 -20.98 5.15 -8.92
CA GLN A 148 -19.56 5.53 -8.81
C GLN A 148 -19.32 6.60 -7.73
N VAL A 149 -18.09 6.70 -7.25
CA VAL A 149 -17.63 7.68 -6.25
C VAL A 149 -16.66 8.69 -6.85
N ASP A 150 -16.52 9.86 -6.23
CA ASP A 150 -15.56 10.90 -6.64
C ASP A 150 -14.12 10.61 -6.15
N LEU A 151 -14.00 9.90 -5.01
CA LEU A 151 -12.72 9.58 -4.38
C LEU A 151 -12.73 8.16 -3.82
N THR A 152 -11.76 7.34 -4.22
CA THR A 152 -11.52 6.02 -3.62
C THR A 152 -10.23 6.02 -2.82
N VAL A 153 -10.29 5.65 -1.55
CA VAL A 153 -9.11 5.36 -0.71
C VAL A 153 -9.05 3.87 -0.42
N ALA A 154 -7.85 3.27 -0.35
CA ALA A 154 -7.74 1.84 -0.09
C ALA A 154 -6.57 1.49 0.85
N ASP A 155 -6.88 0.81 1.97
CA ASP A 155 -5.92 0.25 2.93
C ASP A 155 -6.11 -1.28 3.04
N LEU A 156 -5.68 -1.99 1.99
CA LEU A 156 -5.93 -3.43 1.86
C LEU A 156 -4.73 -4.24 2.35
N SER A 157 -4.99 -5.40 2.96
CA SER A 157 -3.94 -6.31 3.45
C SER A 157 -4.10 -7.69 2.82
N PHE A 158 -2.98 -8.41 2.67
CA PHE A 158 -2.94 -9.78 2.12
C PHE A 158 -3.42 -9.92 0.66
N ILE A 159 -3.47 -8.82 -0.08
CA ILE A 159 -3.82 -8.78 -1.49
C ILE A 159 -2.95 -7.76 -2.21
N SER A 160 -2.54 -8.07 -3.44
CA SER A 160 -1.85 -7.12 -4.32
C SER A 160 -2.84 -6.11 -4.89
N LEU A 161 -2.45 -4.84 -4.95
CA LEU A 161 -3.24 -3.78 -5.56
C LEU A 161 -3.56 -4.07 -7.03
N ARG A 162 -2.68 -4.77 -7.74
CA ARG A 162 -2.89 -5.16 -9.16
C ARG A 162 -4.16 -5.98 -9.36
N LEU A 163 -4.58 -6.76 -8.36
CA LEU A 163 -5.78 -7.58 -8.42
C LEU A 163 -7.07 -6.81 -8.13
N VAL A 164 -6.99 -5.63 -7.53
CA VAL A 164 -8.15 -4.86 -7.07
C VAL A 164 -8.31 -3.53 -7.79
N LEU A 165 -7.23 -2.97 -8.34
CA LEU A 165 -7.25 -1.71 -9.10
C LEU A 165 -8.31 -1.68 -10.20
N PRO A 166 -8.58 -2.76 -10.98
CA PRO A 166 -9.65 -2.75 -11.97
C PRO A 166 -11.03 -2.45 -11.36
N ALA A 167 -11.36 -3.09 -10.23
CA ALA A 167 -12.64 -2.88 -9.55
C ALA A 167 -12.72 -1.50 -8.90
N LEU A 168 -11.63 -1.04 -8.27
CA LEU A 168 -11.55 0.30 -7.68
C LEU A 168 -11.68 1.40 -8.75
N ALA A 169 -11.04 1.22 -9.91
CA ALA A 169 -11.13 2.13 -11.04
C ALA A 169 -12.54 2.14 -11.65
N ALA A 170 -13.22 0.99 -11.74
CA ALA A 170 -14.60 0.92 -12.20
C ALA A 170 -15.57 1.64 -11.24
N CYS A 171 -15.36 1.51 -9.93
CA CYS A 171 -16.16 2.17 -8.89
C CYS A 171 -15.89 3.68 -8.77
N THR A 172 -14.84 4.21 -9.39
CA THR A 172 -14.48 5.64 -9.34
C THR A 172 -14.90 6.34 -10.62
N LEU A 173 -15.43 7.56 -10.51
CA LEU A 173 -15.79 8.38 -11.66
C LEU A 173 -14.57 8.59 -12.60
N PRO A 174 -14.77 8.78 -13.91
CA PRO A 174 -13.67 9.00 -14.85
C PRO A 174 -12.77 10.19 -14.50
N ASP A 175 -13.31 11.24 -13.90
CA ASP A 175 -12.60 12.43 -13.40
C ASP A 175 -12.29 12.37 -11.90
N GLY A 176 -12.63 11.25 -11.24
CA GLY A 176 -12.38 11.01 -9.83
C GLY A 176 -10.93 10.61 -9.51
N ASP A 177 -10.63 10.60 -8.22
CA ASP A 177 -9.31 10.33 -7.68
C ASP A 177 -9.26 8.97 -6.99
N LEU A 178 -8.13 8.26 -7.09
CA LEU A 178 -7.85 7.07 -6.30
C LEU A 178 -6.58 7.26 -5.47
N VAL A 179 -6.61 6.83 -4.22
CA VAL A 179 -5.48 6.93 -3.28
C VAL A 179 -5.25 5.58 -2.60
N PRO A 180 -4.85 4.53 -3.35
CA PRO A 180 -4.48 3.26 -2.77
C PRO A 180 -3.16 3.35 -2.01
N MET A 181 -3.08 2.60 -0.91
CA MET A 181 -1.85 2.43 -0.14
C MET A 181 -1.07 1.20 -0.62
N VAL A 182 0.09 1.42 -1.21
CA VAL A 182 1.06 0.39 -1.60
C VAL A 182 1.76 -0.15 -0.35
N LYS A 183 1.66 -1.46 -0.15
CA LYS A 183 2.29 -2.19 0.95
C LYS A 183 3.29 -3.20 0.40
N PRO A 184 4.60 -2.89 0.35
CA PRO A 184 5.59 -3.72 -0.32
C PRO A 184 5.53 -5.21 0.05
N GLN A 185 5.26 -5.54 1.32
CA GLN A 185 5.15 -6.91 1.81
C GLN A 185 4.03 -7.75 1.16
N PHE A 186 3.07 -7.12 0.48
CA PHE A 186 2.00 -7.79 -0.26
C PHE A 186 2.19 -7.73 -1.78
N GLU A 187 3.25 -7.05 -2.25
CA GLU A 187 3.51 -6.82 -3.68
C GLU A 187 4.75 -7.57 -4.20
N VAL A 188 5.85 -7.62 -3.42
CA VAL A 188 7.15 -8.18 -3.87
C VAL A 188 7.16 -9.69 -4.16
N GLY A 189 6.12 -10.42 -3.79
CA GLY A 189 6.09 -11.89 -3.85
C GLY A 189 6.76 -12.56 -2.63
N LYS A 190 6.38 -13.80 -2.32
CA LYS A 190 6.70 -14.46 -1.03
C LYS A 190 8.20 -14.62 -0.78
N ASP A 191 9.00 -14.88 -1.82
CA ASP A 191 10.42 -15.18 -1.71
C ASP A 191 11.29 -13.94 -1.43
N ARG A 192 10.71 -12.73 -1.58
CA ARG A 192 11.40 -11.45 -1.43
C ARG A 192 11.01 -10.70 -0.15
N VAL A 193 10.20 -11.34 0.69
CA VAL A 193 9.83 -10.82 2.01
C VAL A 193 10.86 -11.28 3.03
N GLY A 194 11.57 -10.32 3.62
CA GLY A 194 12.58 -10.60 4.64
C GLY A 194 12.01 -11.13 5.96
N THR A 195 12.91 -11.49 6.89
CA THR A 195 12.55 -12.00 8.22
C THR A 195 11.56 -11.07 8.93
N GLY A 196 10.51 -11.67 9.49
CA GLY A 196 9.43 -10.96 10.19
C GLY A 196 8.35 -10.39 9.28
N GLY A 197 8.35 -10.71 7.99
CA GLY A 197 7.35 -10.20 7.05
C GLY A 197 7.64 -8.76 6.61
N VAL A 198 8.91 -8.32 6.66
CA VAL A 198 9.31 -6.92 6.47
C VAL A 198 10.19 -6.76 5.25
N VAL A 199 9.79 -5.89 4.33
CA VAL A 199 10.60 -5.46 3.18
C VAL A 199 11.40 -4.23 3.60
N ARG A 200 12.73 -4.36 3.65
CA ARG A 200 13.64 -3.29 4.11
C ARG A 200 14.40 -2.60 2.99
N ASP A 201 14.57 -3.26 1.85
CA ASP A 201 15.36 -2.75 0.74
C ASP A 201 14.58 -1.62 0.02
N PRO A 202 15.12 -0.38 -0.02
CA PRO A 202 14.49 0.72 -0.73
C PRO A 202 14.38 0.50 -2.24
N LYS A 203 15.24 -0.34 -2.85
CA LYS A 203 15.12 -0.71 -4.26
C LYS A 203 13.84 -1.53 -4.50
N LEU A 204 13.54 -2.47 -3.60
CA LEU A 204 12.29 -3.21 -3.63
C LEU A 204 11.08 -2.30 -3.39
N HIS A 205 11.21 -1.27 -2.55
CA HIS A 205 10.16 -0.27 -2.37
C HIS A 205 9.89 0.52 -3.64
N ALA A 206 10.94 0.97 -4.34
CA ALA A 206 10.77 1.67 -5.62
C ALA A 206 10.13 0.77 -6.67
N GLU A 207 10.61 -0.47 -6.79
CA GLU A 207 10.08 -1.45 -7.73
C GLU A 207 8.58 -1.67 -7.55
N VAL A 208 8.10 -1.95 -6.33
CA VAL A 208 6.66 -2.20 -6.12
C VAL A 208 5.80 -0.99 -6.38
N VAL A 209 6.29 0.22 -6.08
CA VAL A 209 5.56 1.46 -6.36
C VAL A 209 5.43 1.66 -7.87
N LEU A 210 6.51 1.43 -8.62
CA LEU A 210 6.53 1.49 -10.07
C LEU A 210 5.65 0.41 -10.71
N ASP A 211 5.68 -0.82 -10.21
CA ASP A 211 4.87 -1.93 -10.71
C ASP A 211 3.37 -1.67 -10.53
N VAL A 212 2.97 -1.16 -9.36
CA VAL A 212 1.56 -0.79 -9.12
C VAL A 212 1.15 0.38 -10.02
N ALA A 213 2.03 1.36 -10.21
CA ALA A 213 1.77 2.48 -11.13
C ALA A 213 1.66 2.01 -12.59
N ALA A 214 2.46 1.04 -13.02
CA ALA A 214 2.36 0.43 -14.34
C ALA A 214 1.02 -0.29 -14.55
N SER A 215 0.57 -1.09 -13.56
CA SER A 215 -0.76 -1.71 -13.60
C SER A 215 -1.90 -0.69 -13.59
N ALA A 216 -1.73 0.46 -12.93
CA ALA A 216 -2.69 1.56 -13.00
C ALA A 216 -2.71 2.19 -14.42
N ALA A 217 -1.56 2.32 -15.07
CA ALA A 217 -1.46 2.86 -16.43
C ALA A 217 -2.20 2.00 -17.47
N GLU A 218 -2.19 0.67 -17.32
CA GLU A 218 -2.99 -0.26 -18.15
C GLU A 218 -4.51 0.02 -18.06
N LEU A 219 -4.97 0.63 -16.96
CA LEU A 219 -6.36 1.04 -16.74
C LEU A 219 -6.64 2.50 -17.18
N GLY A 220 -5.64 3.17 -17.77
CA GLY A 220 -5.71 4.56 -18.19
C GLY A 220 -5.60 5.57 -17.04
N LEU A 221 -4.97 5.19 -15.93
CA LEU A 221 -4.69 6.07 -14.79
C LEU A 221 -3.23 6.52 -14.81
N GLY A 222 -3.00 7.82 -14.66
CA GLY A 222 -1.68 8.38 -14.38
C GLY A 222 -1.45 8.57 -12.89
N VAL A 223 -0.25 9.03 -12.53
CA VAL A 223 0.16 9.32 -11.14
C VAL A 223 0.26 10.82 -10.94
N ALA A 224 -0.62 11.37 -10.11
CA ALA A 224 -0.62 12.77 -9.72
C ALA A 224 0.25 13.06 -8.49
N GLY A 225 0.64 12.03 -7.73
CA GLY A 225 1.60 12.17 -6.65
C GLY A 225 1.97 10.85 -5.98
N VAL A 226 3.17 10.80 -5.40
CA VAL A 226 3.66 9.68 -4.59
C VAL A 226 3.97 10.16 -3.18
N GLY A 227 3.43 9.47 -2.18
CA GLY A 227 3.58 9.84 -0.77
C GLY A 227 4.07 8.68 0.08
N ARG A 228 4.92 8.94 1.07
CA ARG A 228 5.27 7.94 2.09
C ARG A 228 4.27 8.04 3.25
N SER A 229 3.74 6.91 3.72
CA SER A 229 2.92 6.88 4.93
C SER A 229 3.74 7.40 6.12
N PRO A 230 3.18 8.34 6.93
CA PRO A 230 3.89 8.89 8.09
C PRO A 230 4.10 7.85 9.21
N LEU A 231 3.32 6.76 9.19
CA LEU A 231 3.42 5.67 10.15
C LEU A 231 3.74 4.35 9.44
N PRO A 232 4.68 3.55 9.96
CA PRO A 232 4.92 2.22 9.42
C PRO A 232 3.76 1.28 9.76
N GLY A 233 3.61 0.21 8.96
CA GLY A 233 2.72 -0.90 9.25
C GLY A 233 3.05 -1.58 10.60
N PRO A 234 2.17 -2.44 11.15
CA PRO A 234 2.35 -3.03 12.49
C PRO A 234 3.68 -3.76 12.70
N SER A 235 4.19 -4.43 11.67
CA SER A 235 5.49 -5.14 11.69
C SER A 235 6.69 -4.25 11.35
N GLY A 236 6.48 -2.96 11.09
CA GLY A 236 7.53 -2.00 10.72
C GLY A 236 7.74 -1.81 9.22
N ASN A 237 6.86 -2.33 8.36
CA ASN A 237 6.94 -2.06 6.92
C ASN A 237 6.71 -0.58 6.63
N ILE A 238 7.54 -0.03 5.74
CA ILE A 238 7.30 1.29 5.15
C ILE A 238 6.23 1.10 4.07
N GLU A 239 5.22 1.96 4.07
CA GLU A 239 4.07 1.91 3.17
C GLU A 239 3.96 3.25 2.43
N PHE A 240 3.39 3.23 1.24
CA PHE A 240 3.33 4.38 0.34
C PHE A 240 1.91 4.61 -0.15
N PHE A 241 1.58 5.82 -0.54
CA PHE A 241 0.35 6.17 -1.22
C PHE A 241 0.65 6.57 -2.65
N LEU A 242 -0.19 6.12 -3.58
CA LEU A 242 -0.23 6.62 -4.94
C LEU A 242 -1.50 7.43 -5.10
N TRP A 243 -1.40 8.69 -5.51
CA TRP A 243 -2.55 9.44 -6.00
C TRP A 243 -2.67 9.22 -7.51
N LEU A 244 -3.72 8.50 -7.90
CA LEU A 244 -4.01 8.11 -9.27
C LEU A 244 -5.24 8.85 -9.78
N ARG A 245 -5.20 9.26 -11.05
CA ARG A 245 -6.35 9.86 -11.75
C ARG A 245 -6.20 9.75 -13.26
N ARG A 246 -7.30 9.79 -14.00
CA ARG A 246 -7.22 9.91 -15.47
C ARG A 246 -6.65 11.28 -15.85
N GLY A 247 -5.84 11.29 -16.91
CA GLY A 247 -5.19 12.51 -17.42
C GLY A 247 -3.98 13.00 -16.62
N ALA A 248 -3.61 12.35 -15.51
CA ALA A 248 -2.31 12.56 -14.88
C ALA A 248 -1.17 11.98 -15.76
N PRO A 249 0.07 12.47 -15.62
CA PRO A 249 1.21 11.91 -16.35
C PRO A 249 1.53 10.48 -15.88
N PRO A 250 2.35 9.73 -16.63
CA PRO A 250 3.00 8.52 -16.12
C PRO A 250 3.79 8.81 -14.84
N VAL A 251 4.01 7.78 -14.02
CA VAL A 251 4.84 7.89 -12.82
C VAL A 251 6.24 8.38 -13.16
N ASP A 252 6.78 9.34 -12.39
CA ASP A 252 8.17 9.76 -12.48
C ASP A 252 9.05 8.87 -11.57
N PRO A 253 9.96 8.05 -12.14
CA PRO A 253 10.86 7.21 -11.36
C PRO A 253 11.77 8.01 -10.42
N ALA A 254 12.14 9.24 -10.77
CA ALA A 254 12.96 10.10 -9.90
C ALA A 254 12.18 10.55 -8.66
N GLU A 255 10.88 10.86 -8.81
CA GLU A 255 10.00 11.13 -7.68
C GLU A 255 9.89 9.91 -6.76
N VAL A 256 9.68 8.72 -7.33
CA VAL A 256 9.62 7.47 -6.55
C VAL A 256 10.93 7.26 -5.78
N ALA A 257 12.09 7.37 -6.45
CA ALA A 257 13.40 7.22 -5.82
C ALA A 257 13.58 8.19 -4.64
N ARG A 258 13.15 9.44 -4.78
CA ARG A 258 13.16 10.44 -3.70
C ARG A 258 12.27 10.02 -2.53
N VAL A 259 11.05 9.57 -2.79
CA VAL A 259 10.07 9.21 -1.75
C VAL A 259 10.49 7.95 -0.97
N VAL A 260 11.07 6.96 -1.65
CA VAL A 260 11.56 5.73 -0.99
C VAL A 260 12.90 5.91 -0.28
N GLY A 261 13.57 7.07 -0.45
CA GLY A 261 14.86 7.37 0.19
C GLY A 261 16.07 6.84 -0.57
N LEU A 262 15.97 6.66 -1.89
CA LEU A 262 17.09 6.34 -2.78
C LEU A 262 17.81 7.60 -3.32
N ALA A 263 17.24 8.80 -3.13
CA ALA A 263 17.89 10.04 -3.54
C ALA A 263 19.20 10.27 -2.76
N GLY A 264 20.33 10.04 -3.43
CA GLY A 264 21.68 10.04 -2.85
C GLY A 264 22.61 8.98 -3.45
N ALA A 265 22.08 7.97 -4.16
CA ALA A 265 22.88 7.10 -5.01
C ALA A 265 23.08 7.76 -6.39
N SER A 266 24.33 8.08 -6.72
CA SER A 266 24.70 8.59 -8.05
C SER A 266 24.26 7.61 -9.16
N PRO A 267 23.88 8.06 -10.36
CA PRO A 267 23.51 7.19 -11.48
C PRO A 267 24.64 6.28 -12.02
N ALA A 268 25.80 6.24 -11.38
CA ALA A 268 27.00 5.57 -11.88
C ALA A 268 27.08 4.07 -11.52
N ASP A 269 26.28 3.56 -10.58
CA ASP A 269 26.36 2.16 -10.16
C ASP A 269 25.18 1.34 -10.70
N GLY A 270 25.31 0.90 -11.96
CA GLY A 270 24.51 -0.21 -12.48
C GLY A 270 23.84 -0.01 -13.83
N VAL A 271 24.57 0.49 -14.84
CA VAL A 271 24.25 0.14 -16.23
C VAL A 271 24.91 -1.21 -16.50
N VAL A 272 24.16 -2.30 -16.30
CA VAL A 272 24.45 -3.54 -17.02
C VAL A 272 23.85 -3.37 -18.41
N ASP A 273 24.74 -3.14 -19.36
CA ASP A 273 24.49 -3.11 -20.79
C ASP A 273 23.84 -4.43 -21.23
N LEU A 274 22.55 -4.36 -21.57
CA LEU A 274 21.80 -5.46 -22.18
C LEU A 274 21.55 -5.13 -23.64
N ALA A 275 22.63 -5.07 -24.43
CA ALA A 275 22.55 -5.09 -25.88
C ALA A 275 23.84 -5.63 -26.51
N ALA A 276 23.92 -6.95 -26.73
CA ALA A 276 24.46 -7.59 -27.94
C ALA A 276 24.65 -9.10 -27.72
N GLY A 277 23.99 -9.91 -28.54
CA GLY A 277 24.25 -11.34 -28.58
C GLY A 277 23.13 -12.16 -29.24
N GLU A 278 22.68 -11.77 -30.43
CA GLU A 278 21.92 -12.66 -31.30
C GLU A 278 22.83 -13.73 -31.92
N SER A 279 22.25 -14.92 -32.06
CA SER A 279 22.41 -15.91 -33.13
C SER A 279 23.78 -16.57 -33.38
N ALA A 280 23.77 -17.89 -33.12
CA ALA A 280 23.95 -18.97 -34.09
C ALA A 280 25.07 -18.88 -35.14
N GLY A 281 25.82 -19.98 -35.26
CA GLY A 281 26.47 -20.34 -36.52
C GLY A 281 27.96 -20.64 -36.39
N HIS A 282 28.28 -21.78 -35.81
CA HIS A 282 29.61 -22.36 -35.83
C HIS A 282 29.90 -22.91 -37.24
N ALA A 283 30.72 -22.21 -38.03
CA ALA A 283 31.37 -22.79 -39.20
C ALA A 283 32.67 -22.03 -39.53
N GLY A 284 33.79 -22.70 -39.28
CA GLY A 284 35.07 -22.34 -39.86
C GLY A 284 36.11 -23.41 -39.54
N PRO A 285 36.68 -24.05 -40.57
CA PRO A 285 38.12 -24.24 -40.54
C PRO A 285 38.73 -23.76 -41.85
N VAL A 286 39.82 -23.01 -41.76
CA VAL A 286 40.74 -22.78 -42.88
C VAL A 286 42.13 -23.15 -42.38
N GLY A 287 42.61 -24.29 -42.86
CA GLY A 287 43.97 -24.79 -42.69
C GLY A 287 44.40 -25.46 -44.01
N SER A 288 45.39 -24.86 -44.65
CA SER A 288 45.94 -25.16 -45.97
C SER A 288 46.62 -26.53 -46.09
N ALA A 289 46.49 -27.16 -47.27
CA ALA A 289 47.58 -27.58 -48.17
C ALA A 289 47.30 -28.92 -48.90
N GLY A 290 47.55 -28.94 -50.22
CA GLY A 290 48.17 -30.10 -50.87
C GLY A 290 47.36 -30.86 -51.93
N ALA A 291 47.67 -30.53 -53.19
CA ALA A 291 47.85 -31.42 -54.34
C ALA A 291 46.67 -32.23 -54.95
N GLY A 292 46.40 -31.92 -56.23
CA GLY A 292 46.50 -32.93 -57.30
C GLY A 292 45.21 -33.35 -58.00
N GLY A 293 45.14 -33.06 -59.31
CA GLY A 293 44.54 -33.96 -60.30
C GLY A 293 43.23 -33.50 -60.96
N GLY A 294 43.34 -33.09 -62.23
CA GLY A 294 42.68 -33.80 -63.34
C GLY A 294 41.25 -33.42 -63.76
N GLU A 295 41.16 -32.96 -65.00
CA GLU A 295 40.07 -33.12 -66.00
C GLU A 295 38.72 -32.42 -65.73
N SER A 296 38.38 -31.43 -66.56
CA SER A 296 37.50 -31.50 -67.75
C SER A 296 36.02 -31.46 -67.30
N ASP A 297 35.08 -30.72 -67.87
CA ASP A 297 34.83 -30.32 -69.25
C ASP A 297 33.63 -29.34 -69.23
N VAL A 298 33.52 -28.51 -70.27
CA VAL A 298 32.27 -28.23 -71.03
C VAL A 298 31.21 -27.24 -70.49
N GLU A 299 31.17 -26.13 -71.22
CA GLU A 299 30.02 -25.47 -71.90
C GLU A 299 28.93 -24.70 -71.12
N ASP A 300 28.95 -23.40 -71.45
CA ASP A 300 27.91 -22.63 -72.14
C ASP A 300 26.57 -22.23 -71.51
N GLY A 301 26.28 -20.94 -71.73
CA GLY A 301 24.96 -20.42 -72.10
C GLY A 301 23.99 -20.18 -70.95
N GLU A 302 23.17 -19.15 -70.94
CA GLU A 302 22.97 -17.97 -71.77
C GLU A 302 21.94 -17.13 -70.99
N SER A 303 22.02 -15.81 -71.16
CA SER A 303 20.94 -14.81 -71.00
C SER A 303 20.15 -14.72 -69.68
#